data_AF-A0A9E3EMU0-F1
#
_entry.id   AF-A0A9E3EMU0-F1
#
_cell.length_a   1.000
_cell.length_b   1.000
_cell.length_c   1.000
_cell.angle_alpha   90.00
_cell.angle_beta   90.00
_cell.angle_gamma   90.00
#
_symmetry.space_group_name_H-M   'P 1'
#
loop_
_entity.id
_entity.type
_entity.pdbx_description
1 polymer ?
#
loop_
_entity_poly.entity_id
_entity_poly.type
_entity_poly.pdbx_seq_one_letter_code
_entity_poly.pdbx_strand_id
1 'polypeptide(L)'
;SMLSLFDELTKHVEPAPDFSATYQSLSIRVFQHVAERHELYHALFQEGGPPAIIIRLHKWLASLIQHRLLSAHIEQCSEDVNSVDAELLSMHCAGSLLALVIWWLNHDLSPAAEQMGYLFWRLISPGINDVLGVKK
;
A
#
# COMPACT_ATOMS: atom_id res chain seq x y z
N SER A 1 8.37 -7.16 -17.72
CA SER A 1 9.42 -6.14 -17.49
C SER A 1 9.09 -5.41 -16.18
N MET A 2 9.99 -4.60 -15.59
CA MET A 2 9.64 -3.82 -14.38
C MET A 2 8.44 -2.89 -14.60
N LEU A 3 8.33 -2.29 -15.79
CA LEU A 3 7.20 -1.43 -16.14
C LEU A 3 5.88 -2.22 -16.17
N SER A 4 5.89 -3.45 -16.71
CA SER A 4 4.67 -4.27 -16.72
C SER A 4 4.20 -4.68 -15.32
N LEU A 5 5.10 -4.84 -14.35
CA LEU A 5 4.73 -5.11 -12.96
C LEU A 5 3.96 -3.92 -12.35
N PHE A 6 4.47 -2.71 -12.51
CA PHE A 6 3.81 -1.52 -11.99
C PHE A 6 2.46 -1.28 -12.67
N ASP A 7 2.38 -1.50 -13.98
CA ASP A 7 1.12 -1.37 -14.74
C ASP A 7 0.08 -2.42 -14.30
N GLU A 8 0.50 -3.67 -14.09
CA GLU A 8 -0.38 -4.74 -13.60
C GLU A 8 -0.89 -4.44 -12.19
N LEU A 9 0.01 -4.05 -11.27
CA LEU A 9 -0.36 -3.73 -9.91
C LEU A 9 -1.28 -2.49 -9.87
N THR A 10 -1.00 -1.46 -10.69
CA THR A 10 -1.88 -0.28 -10.85
C THR A 10 -3.29 -0.70 -11.22
N LYS A 11 -3.45 -1.53 -12.26
CA LYS A 11 -4.77 -1.99 -12.72
C LYS A 11 -5.50 -2.83 -11.68
N HIS A 12 -4.78 -3.62 -10.88
CA HIS A 12 -5.37 -4.48 -9.87
C HIS A 12 -5.86 -3.70 -8.64
N VAL A 13 -5.13 -2.65 -8.27
CA VAL A 13 -5.48 -1.77 -7.14
C VAL A 13 -6.35 -0.59 -7.54
N GLU A 14 -6.58 -0.35 -8.84
CA GLU A 14 -7.54 0.65 -9.30
C GLU A 14 -8.94 0.32 -8.78
N PRO A 15 -9.58 1.25 -8.04
CA PRO A 15 -10.95 1.05 -7.63
C PRO A 15 -11.85 1.08 -8.85
N ALA A 16 -12.82 0.16 -8.90
CA ALA A 16 -13.89 0.25 -9.90
C ALA A 16 -14.62 1.60 -9.71
N PRO A 17 -15.09 2.24 -10.80
CA PRO A 17 -15.68 3.58 -10.74
C PRO A 17 -16.95 3.72 -9.89
N ASP A 18 -17.53 2.62 -9.37
CA ASP A 18 -18.68 2.65 -8.47
C ASP A 18 -18.32 2.59 -6.97
N PHE A 19 -17.06 2.34 -6.62
CA PHE A 19 -16.74 1.81 -5.31
C PHE A 19 -16.25 2.88 -4.33
N SER A 20 -16.86 2.91 -3.15
CA SER A 20 -16.26 3.49 -1.93
C SER A 20 -15.07 2.63 -1.50
N ALA A 21 -13.99 2.63 -2.28
CA ALA A 21 -12.78 1.88 -1.96
C ALA A 21 -12.12 2.50 -0.73
N THR A 22 -12.49 1.98 0.43
CA THR A 22 -11.80 2.28 1.68
C THR A 22 -10.35 1.82 1.55
N TYR A 23 -9.42 2.51 2.21
CA TYR A 23 -8.01 2.09 2.29
C TYR A 23 -7.84 0.60 2.63
N GLN A 24 -8.72 0.05 3.47
CA GLN A 24 -8.76 -1.37 3.80
C GLN A 24 -8.97 -2.27 2.57
N SER A 25 -9.80 -1.87 1.62
CA SER A 25 -10.03 -2.64 0.39
C SER A 25 -8.80 -2.63 -0.53
N LEU A 26 -8.04 -1.53 -0.53
CA LEU A 26 -6.80 -1.42 -1.31
C LEU A 26 -5.68 -2.28 -0.73
N SER A 27 -5.52 -2.32 0.59
CA SER A 27 -4.51 -3.18 1.20
C SER A 27 -4.77 -4.65 0.89
N ILE A 28 -6.02 -5.10 0.99
CA ILE A 28 -6.40 -6.48 0.64
C ILE A 28 -6.02 -6.81 -0.81
N ARG A 29 -6.36 -5.92 -1.76
CA ARG A 29 -6.03 -6.11 -3.18
C ARG A 29 -4.53 -6.19 -3.44
N VAL A 30 -3.72 -5.42 -2.72
CA VAL A 30 -2.25 -5.53 -2.82
C VAL A 30 -1.79 -6.94 -2.40
N PHE A 31 -2.24 -7.43 -1.25
CA PHE A 31 -1.83 -8.77 -0.79
C PHE A 31 -2.36 -9.89 -1.70
N GLN A 32 -3.57 -9.75 -2.26
CA GLN A 32 -4.12 -10.68 -3.25
C GLN A 32 -3.24 -10.72 -4.51
N HIS A 33 -2.90 -9.56 -5.05
CA HIS A 33 -2.00 -9.48 -6.21
C HIS A 33 -0.61 -10.07 -5.93
N VAL A 34 -0.07 -9.83 -4.73
CA VAL A 34 1.20 -10.43 -4.31
C VAL A 34 1.09 -11.95 -4.25
N ALA A 35 0.00 -12.53 -3.72
CA ALA A 35 -0.20 -13.98 -3.70
C ALA A 35 -0.32 -14.57 -5.12
N GLU A 36 -1.09 -13.93 -6.00
CA GLU A 36 -1.25 -14.32 -7.41
C GLU A 36 0.08 -14.33 -8.18
N ARG A 37 1.03 -13.50 -7.76
CA ARG A 37 2.33 -13.30 -8.40
C ARG A 37 3.51 -13.63 -7.47
N HIS A 38 3.31 -14.50 -6.46
CA HIS A 38 4.26 -14.63 -5.35
C HIS A 38 5.67 -15.02 -5.80
N GLU A 39 5.83 -15.90 -6.80
CA GLU A 39 7.13 -16.28 -7.34
C GLU A 39 7.93 -15.08 -7.85
N LEU A 40 7.24 -14.14 -8.52
CA LEU A 40 7.84 -12.91 -9.04
C LEU A 40 8.26 -11.99 -7.90
N TYR A 41 7.36 -11.74 -6.94
CA TYR A 41 7.68 -10.89 -5.80
C TYR A 41 8.78 -11.47 -4.92
N HIS A 42 8.78 -12.78 -4.72
CA HIS A 42 9.84 -13.49 -4.02
C HIS A 42 11.18 -13.33 -4.75
N ALA A 43 11.24 -13.57 -6.06
CA ALA A 43 12.46 -13.36 -6.85
C ALA A 43 12.98 -11.90 -6.83
N LEU A 44 12.09 -10.92 -6.72
CA LEU A 44 12.45 -9.50 -6.65
C LEU A 44 13.00 -9.08 -5.28
N PHE A 45 12.55 -9.73 -4.20
CA PHE A 45 12.89 -9.34 -2.82
C PHE A 45 13.87 -10.28 -2.11
N GLN A 46 14.24 -11.41 -2.70
CA GLN A 46 15.28 -12.27 -2.17
C GLN A 46 16.69 -11.65 -2.27
N GLU A 47 17.63 -12.22 -1.50
CA GLU A 47 19.06 -11.92 -1.57
C GLU A 47 19.58 -12.16 -3.00
N GLY A 48 19.86 -11.09 -3.73
CA GLY A 48 20.25 -11.12 -5.14
C GLY A 48 19.30 -10.35 -6.08
N GLY A 49 18.14 -9.93 -5.59
CA GLY A 49 17.25 -9.01 -6.32
C GLY A 49 17.91 -7.64 -6.60
N PRO A 50 17.52 -6.92 -7.67
CA PRO A 50 18.10 -5.61 -7.97
C PRO A 50 17.83 -4.62 -6.82
N PRO A 51 18.84 -4.05 -6.13
CA PRO A 51 18.63 -3.20 -4.95
C PRO A 51 17.71 -2.00 -5.22
N ALA A 52 17.71 -1.51 -6.45
CA ALA A 52 16.87 -0.39 -6.88
C ALA A 52 15.37 -0.73 -6.96
N ILE A 53 14.96 -2.01 -7.01
CA ILE A 53 13.55 -2.38 -7.17
C ILE A 53 12.71 -1.99 -5.95
N ILE A 54 13.23 -2.25 -4.74
CA ILE A 54 12.56 -1.93 -3.48
C ILE A 54 12.34 -0.42 -3.39
N ILE A 55 13.36 0.37 -3.71
CA ILE A 55 13.29 1.84 -3.70
C ILE A 55 12.26 2.35 -4.72
N ARG A 56 12.24 1.78 -5.94
CA ARG A 56 11.29 2.18 -6.99
C ARG A 56 9.85 1.84 -6.62
N LEU A 57 9.63 0.63 -6.10
CA LEU A 57 8.32 0.18 -5.67
C LEU A 57 7.82 0.97 -4.47
N HIS A 58 8.69 1.29 -3.52
CA HIS A 58 8.36 2.16 -2.39
C HIS A 58 7.90 3.55 -2.85
N LYS A 59 8.66 4.21 -3.72
CA LYS A 59 8.30 5.52 -4.28
C LYS A 59 7.00 5.48 -5.08
N TRP A 60 6.81 4.44 -5.89
CA TRP A 60 5.58 4.27 -6.67
C TRP A 60 4.36 4.05 -5.76
N LEU A 61 4.47 3.19 -4.74
CA LEU A 61 3.41 2.98 -3.74
C LEU A 61 3.09 4.26 -2.98
N ALA A 62 4.10 5.02 -2.56
CA ALA A 62 3.91 6.29 -1.87
C ALA A 62 3.16 7.29 -2.74
N SER A 63 3.53 7.42 -4.01
CA SER A 63 2.81 8.28 -4.97
C SER A 63 1.36 7.84 -5.17
N LEU A 64 1.12 6.53 -5.31
CA LEU A 64 -0.24 5.98 -5.43
C LEU A 64 -1.09 6.31 -4.19
N ILE A 65 -0.54 6.09 -2.99
CA ILE A 65 -1.20 6.37 -1.71
C ILE A 65 -1.44 7.88 -1.53
N GLN A 66 -0.52 8.73 -1.97
CA GLN A 66 -0.72 10.16 -1.90
C GLN A 66 -1.85 10.63 -2.82
N HIS A 67 -1.85 10.18 -4.08
CA HIS A 67 -2.77 10.67 -5.10
C HIS A 67 -4.18 10.07 -5.06
N ARG A 68 -4.35 8.85 -4.56
CA ARG A 68 -5.65 8.16 -4.57
C ARG A 68 -6.38 8.20 -3.24
N LEU A 69 -5.62 8.36 -2.18
CA LEU A 69 -6.03 7.92 -0.87
C LEU A 69 -6.12 9.14 0.04
N LEU A 70 -5.04 9.94 0.09
CA LEU A 70 -5.04 11.17 0.87
C LEU A 70 -5.85 12.28 0.23
N SER A 71 -5.89 12.37 -1.11
CA SER A 71 -6.73 13.34 -1.83
C SER A 71 -8.22 13.26 -1.45
N ALA A 72 -8.78 12.05 -1.35
CA ALA A 72 -10.18 11.85 -0.97
C ALA A 72 -10.45 12.12 0.53
N HIS A 73 -9.45 11.89 1.41
CA HIS A 73 -9.57 12.20 2.84
C HIS A 73 -9.36 13.68 3.13
N ILE A 74 -8.42 14.35 2.46
CA ILE A 74 -8.14 15.78 2.62
C ILE A 74 -9.38 16.62 2.28
N GLU A 75 -10.16 16.23 1.27
CA GLU A 75 -11.45 16.87 0.95
C GLU A 75 -12.49 16.76 2.08
N GLN A 76 -12.36 15.76 2.96
CA GLN A 76 -13.27 15.48 4.08
C GLN A 76 -12.73 15.91 5.44
N CYS A 77 -11.45 16.27 5.54
CA CYS A 77 -10.80 16.69 6.79
C CYS A 77 -10.96 18.20 7.00
N SER A 78 -11.06 18.63 8.26
CA SER A 78 -11.07 20.03 8.63
C SER A 78 -9.73 20.70 8.31
N GLU A 79 -9.76 21.80 7.56
CA GLU A 79 -8.78 22.85 7.18
C GLU A 79 -7.25 22.74 7.42
N ASP A 80 -6.70 21.80 8.20
CA ASP A 80 -5.32 21.85 8.71
C ASP A 80 -4.38 20.70 8.25
N VAL A 81 -4.79 19.79 7.36
CA VAL A 81 -3.85 18.80 6.80
C VAL A 81 -2.92 19.50 5.80
N ASN A 82 -1.69 19.79 6.22
CA ASN A 82 -0.69 20.38 5.35
C ASN A 82 -0.07 19.33 4.40
N SER A 83 0.55 19.78 3.30
CA SER A 83 1.13 18.90 2.29
C SER A 83 2.28 18.02 2.80
N VAL A 84 2.98 18.47 3.85
CA VAL A 84 4.09 17.76 4.49
C VAL A 84 3.58 16.51 5.22
N ASP A 85 2.44 16.63 5.92
CA ASP A 85 1.81 15.51 6.62
C ASP A 85 1.33 14.44 5.61
N ALA A 86 0.78 14.87 4.47
CA ALA A 86 0.35 13.95 3.42
C ALA A 86 1.51 13.17 2.78
N GLU A 87 2.64 13.83 2.49
CA GLU A 87 3.83 13.16 1.98
C GLU A 87 4.42 12.19 3.00
N LEU A 88 4.51 12.59 4.26
CA LEU A 88 5.05 11.75 5.32
C LEU A 88 4.19 10.49 5.54
N LEU A 89 2.87 10.65 5.57
CA LEU A 89 1.92 9.55 5.71
C LEU A 89 2.01 8.58 4.54
N SER A 90 2.10 9.07 3.30
CA SER A 90 2.18 8.19 2.12
C SER A 90 3.46 7.36 2.12
N MET A 91 4.59 7.98 2.50
CA MET A 91 5.88 7.31 2.65
C MET A 91 5.89 6.27 3.75
N HIS A 92 5.28 6.58 4.90
CA HIS A 92 5.10 5.64 6.00
C HIS A 92 4.27 4.43 5.56
N CYS A 93 3.10 4.66 4.95
CA CYS A 93 2.20 3.60 4.51
C CYS A 93 2.88 2.68 3.48
N ALA A 94 3.56 3.25 2.49
CA ALA A 94 4.28 2.49 1.48
C ALA A 94 5.41 1.65 2.10
N GLY A 95 6.15 2.22 3.07
CA GLY A 95 7.24 1.53 3.75
C GLY A 95 6.73 0.36 4.59
N SER A 96 5.71 0.61 5.41
CA SER A 96 5.05 -0.40 6.23
C SER A 96 4.46 -1.54 5.40
N LEU A 97 3.81 -1.21 4.27
CA LEU A 97 3.24 -2.20 3.35
C LEU A 97 4.33 -3.10 2.77
N LEU A 98 5.42 -2.49 2.28
CA LEU A 98 6.52 -3.23 1.66
C LEU A 98 7.22 -4.15 2.68
N ALA A 99 7.44 -3.66 3.90
CA ALA A 99 8.01 -4.47 4.98
C ALA A 99 7.15 -5.70 5.30
N LEU A 100 5.82 -5.53 5.37
CA LEU A 100 4.92 -6.64 5.61
C LEU A 100 4.83 -7.62 4.43
N VAL A 101 4.86 -7.14 3.20
CA VAL A 101 4.91 -8.01 2.00
C VAL A 101 6.17 -8.88 2.03
N ILE A 102 7.33 -8.29 2.30
CA ILE A 102 8.60 -9.03 2.39
C ILE A 102 8.53 -10.06 3.52
N TRP A 103 8.05 -9.68 4.70
CA TRP A 103 7.89 -10.61 5.81
C TRP A 103 6.96 -11.77 5.43
N TRP A 104 5.81 -11.47 4.83
CA TRP A 104 4.78 -12.45 4.47
C TRP A 104 5.25 -13.45 3.40
N LEU A 105 6.01 -12.98 2.40
CA LEU A 105 6.65 -13.85 1.40
C LEU A 105 7.65 -14.81 2.02
N ASN A 106 8.39 -14.38 3.05
CA ASN A 106 9.33 -15.23 3.79
C ASN A 106 8.65 -16.17 4.81
N HIS A 107 7.32 -16.10 4.96
CA HIS A 107 6.52 -16.91 5.87
C HIS A 107 5.41 -17.67 5.12
N ASP A 108 5.73 -18.15 3.91
CA ASP A 108 4.88 -19.03 3.10
C ASP A 108 3.47 -18.48 2.84
N LEU A 109 3.35 -17.16 2.69
CA LEU A 109 2.06 -16.48 2.47
C LEU A 109 1.03 -16.77 3.59
N SER A 110 1.49 -16.94 4.83
CA SER A 110 0.65 -17.13 6.01
C SER A 110 0.64 -15.87 6.88
N PRO A 111 -0.54 -15.31 7.24
CA PRO A 111 -1.91 -15.79 7.00
C PRO A 111 -2.43 -15.50 5.58
N ALA A 112 -3.66 -15.91 5.24
CA ALA A 112 -4.28 -15.64 3.94
C ALA A 112 -4.26 -14.14 3.55
N ALA A 113 -4.25 -13.87 2.24
CA ALA A 113 -4.07 -12.52 1.69
C ALA A 113 -5.06 -11.49 2.25
N GLU A 114 -6.35 -11.84 2.35
CA GLU A 114 -7.37 -10.96 2.92
C GLU A 114 -7.07 -10.63 4.39
N GLN A 115 -6.64 -11.63 5.15
CA GLN A 115 -6.30 -11.46 6.56
C GLN A 115 -5.05 -10.60 6.73
N MET A 116 -4.04 -10.77 5.87
CA MET A 116 -2.84 -9.94 5.89
C MET A 116 -3.14 -8.48 5.53
N GLY A 117 -4.00 -8.26 4.52
CA GLY A 117 -4.47 -6.92 4.16
C GLY A 117 -5.27 -6.24 5.28
N TYR A 118 -6.09 -7.00 6.00
CA TYR A 118 -6.80 -6.52 7.18
C TYR A 118 -5.84 -6.15 8.32
N LEU A 119 -4.86 -7.02 8.62
CA LEU A 119 -3.87 -6.77 9.66
C LEU A 119 -3.05 -5.52 9.38
N PHE A 120 -2.57 -5.35 8.13
CA PHE A 120 -1.89 -4.13 7.72
C PHE A 120 -2.75 -2.88 8.01
N TRP A 121 -4.00 -2.86 7.53
CA TRP A 121 -4.89 -1.71 7.73
C TRP A 121 -5.12 -1.42 9.22
N ARG A 122 -5.35 -2.45 10.02
CA ARG A 122 -5.53 -2.33 11.47
C ARG A 122 -4.31 -1.73 12.19
N LEU A 123 -3.10 -1.94 11.67
CA LEU A 123 -1.88 -1.39 12.23
C LEU A 123 -1.67 0.09 11.87
N ILE A 124 -2.00 0.49 10.64
CA ILE A 124 -1.71 1.85 10.15
C ILE A 124 -2.85 2.85 10.36
N SER A 125 -4.11 2.40 10.30
CA SER A 125 -5.28 3.29 10.29
C SER A 125 -5.42 4.18 11.53
N PRO A 126 -5.09 3.76 12.76
CA PRO A 126 -5.19 4.65 13.91
C PRO A 126 -4.25 5.85 13.79
N GLY A 127 -3.01 5.64 13.32
CA GLY A 127 -2.03 6.71 13.14
C GLY A 127 -2.38 7.65 12.00
N ILE A 128 -2.90 7.12 10.90
CA ILE A 128 -3.41 7.94 9.78
C ILE A 128 -4.55 8.83 10.27
N ASN A 129 -5.54 8.26 10.95
CA ASN A 129 -6.71 9.02 11.41
C ASN A 129 -6.33 10.10 12.43
N ASP A 130 -5.37 9.82 13.30
CA ASP A 130 -4.85 10.78 14.28
C ASP A 130 -4.17 11.96 13.60
N VAL A 131 -3.23 11.71 12.68
CA VAL A 131 -2.51 12.76 11.93
C VAL A 131 -3.46 13.58 11.06
N LEU A 132 -4.46 12.94 10.45
CA LEU A 132 -5.46 13.63 9.63
C LEU A 132 -6.57 14.31 10.44
N GLY A 133 -6.59 14.16 11.77
CA GLY A 133 -7.62 14.75 12.63
C GLY A 133 -9.03 14.20 12.38
N VAL A 134 -9.15 12.99 11.81
CA VAL A 134 -10.43 12.33 11.55
C VAL A 134 -11.07 11.95 12.90
N LYS A 135 -12.11 12.68 13.29
CA LYS A 135 -12.86 12.39 14.53
C LYS A 135 -13.55 11.02 14.41
N LYS A 136 -13.41 10.19 15.45
CA LYS A 136 -14.14 8.93 15.60
C LYS A 136 -15.65 9.14 15.74
#